data_AF-A0A671W6B5-F1
#
_entry.id   AF-A0A671W6B5-F1
#
_cell.length_a   1.000
_cell.length_b   1.000
_cell.length_c   1.000
_cell.angle_alpha   90.00
_cell.angle_beta   90.00
_cell.angle_gamma   90.00
#
_symmetry.space_group_name_H-M   'P 1'
#
loop_
_entity.id
_entity.type
_entity.pdbx_description
1 polymer ?
#
loop_
_entity_poly.entity_id
_entity_poly.type
_entity_poly.pdbx_seq_one_letter_code
_entity_poly.pdbx_strand_id
1 'polypeptide(L)'
;MNTQSYMPVEPGVGMEENFLSLDDILLAHERLPIRIECAFPRLGFLDKSSDTQDIPETFIGRFRRTMDSSQNAYNEDTSALVERLDCLEKALFRSGQSGLNGFQGWEKGQASQLTASSLVLNYRKRKMTDVQH
;
A
#
# COMPACT_ATOMS: atom_id res chain seq x y z
N MET A 1 -0.52 -11.97 5.95
CA MET A 1 -1.92 -12.42 6.06
C MET A 1 -2.59 -12.15 4.72
N ASN A 2 -2.87 -13.18 3.92
CA ASN A 2 -3.61 -12.98 2.68
C ASN A 2 -5.09 -12.79 3.00
N THR A 3 -5.58 -11.58 2.79
CA THR A 3 -6.99 -11.21 2.95
C THR A 3 -7.72 -11.58 1.66
N GLN A 4 -7.87 -12.87 1.42
CA GLN A 4 -8.30 -13.44 0.12
C GLN A 4 -9.70 -12.98 -0.37
N SER A 5 -10.46 -12.28 0.48
CA SER A 5 -11.82 -11.80 0.21
C SER A 5 -11.95 -10.28 0.10
N TYR A 6 -10.92 -9.52 0.48
CA TYR A 6 -10.96 -8.06 0.41
C TYR A 6 -10.13 -7.60 -0.78
N MET A 7 -10.80 -7.01 -1.76
CA MET A 7 -10.20 -6.42 -2.95
C MET A 7 -10.31 -4.90 -2.80
N PRO A 8 -9.25 -4.20 -2.37
CA PRO A 8 -9.26 -2.74 -2.33
C PRO A 8 -9.38 -2.17 -3.74
N VAL A 9 -9.89 -0.93 -3.85
CA VAL A 9 -9.92 -0.22 -5.12
C VAL A 9 -8.51 0.28 -5.43
N GLU A 10 -7.97 -0.12 -6.58
CA GLU A 10 -6.63 0.25 -7.02
C GLU A 10 -6.55 1.74 -7.42
N PRO A 11 -5.40 2.41 -7.17
CA PRO A 11 -5.15 3.78 -7.59
C PRO A 11 -5.08 3.96 -9.11
N GLY A 12 -5.39 5.16 -9.58
CA GLY A 12 -5.25 5.56 -10.97
C GLY A 12 -3.78 5.74 -11.35
N VAL A 13 -3.31 4.99 -12.36
CA VAL A 13 -1.92 5.11 -12.87
C VAL A 13 -1.84 5.99 -14.13
N GLY A 14 -2.97 6.62 -14.50
CA GLY A 14 -3.15 7.40 -15.73
C GLY A 14 -3.31 8.90 -15.49
N MET A 15 -3.96 9.60 -16.43
CA MET A 15 -4.25 11.03 -16.29
C MET A 15 -5.34 11.35 -15.25
N GLU A 16 -6.12 10.35 -14.82
CA GLU A 16 -7.19 10.53 -13.85
C GLU A 16 -6.94 9.67 -12.60
N GLU A 17 -7.19 10.28 -11.45
CA GLU A 17 -7.26 9.62 -10.15
C GLU A 17 -8.54 8.79 -10.03
N ASN A 18 -8.48 7.69 -9.29
CA ASN A 18 -9.64 6.87 -9.00
C ASN A 18 -10.37 7.42 -7.77
N PHE A 19 -11.61 7.88 -7.99
CA PHE A 19 -12.44 8.50 -6.94
C PHE A 19 -12.64 7.64 -5.68
N LEU A 20 -12.60 6.30 -5.81
CA LEU A 20 -12.79 5.38 -4.67
C LEU A 20 -11.48 4.82 -4.13
N SER A 21 -10.33 5.16 -4.74
CA SER A 21 -9.02 4.75 -4.25
C SER A 21 -8.64 5.54 -3.01
N LEU A 22 -8.34 4.84 -1.93
CA LEU A 22 -7.84 5.48 -0.71
C LEU A 22 -6.44 6.05 -0.92
N ASP A 23 -5.62 5.42 -1.76
CA ASP A 23 -4.27 5.89 -2.06
C ASP A 23 -4.31 7.22 -2.82
N ASP A 24 -5.24 7.38 -3.77
CA ASP A 24 -5.39 8.63 -4.52
C ASP A 24 -5.96 9.76 -3.64
N ILE A 25 -6.96 9.44 -2.80
CA ILE A 25 -7.52 10.41 -1.84
C ILE A 25 -6.44 10.92 -0.88
N LEU A 26 -5.56 10.02 -0.39
CA LEU A 26 -4.47 10.38 0.50
C LEU A 26 -3.36 11.14 -0.23
N LEU A 27 -3.07 10.78 -1.47
CA LEU A 27 -2.11 11.48 -2.33
C LEU A 27 -2.56 12.91 -2.62
N ALA A 28 -3.83 13.12 -2.95
CA ALA A 28 -4.40 14.45 -3.22
C ALA A 28 -4.38 15.40 -2.01
N HIS A 29 -4.19 14.87 -0.79
CA HIS A 29 -4.01 15.67 0.42
C HIS A 29 -2.58 16.22 0.57
N GLU A 30 -1.62 15.80 -0.25
CA GLU A 30 -0.27 16.35 -0.25
C GLU A 30 -0.28 17.82 -0.70
N ARG A 31 0.39 18.69 0.06
CA ARG A 31 0.36 20.13 -0.18
C ARG A 31 1.34 20.49 -1.29
N LEU A 32 0.84 21.08 -2.37
CA LEU A 32 1.68 21.64 -3.43
C LEU A 32 1.92 23.14 -3.23
N PRO A 33 3.15 23.63 -3.42
CA PRO A 33 3.43 25.05 -3.40
C PRO A 33 2.78 25.74 -4.61
N ILE A 34 1.77 26.57 -4.37
CA ILE A 34 1.09 27.33 -5.42
C ILE A 34 1.44 28.83 -5.37
N ARG A 35 1.25 29.52 -6.51
CA ARG A 35 1.26 30.99 -6.60
C ARG A 35 -0.18 31.45 -6.85
N ILE A 36 -0.60 32.44 -6.09
CA ILE A 36 -1.93 33.04 -6.20
C ILE A 36 -1.84 34.23 -7.17
N GLU A 37 -2.63 34.21 -8.25
CA GLU A 37 -2.68 35.31 -9.24
C GLU A 37 -3.79 36.35 -8.93
N CYS A 38 -4.68 36.09 -7.98
CA CYS A 38 -5.78 36.97 -7.57
C CYS A 38 -6.02 36.96 -6.05
N ALA A 39 -6.48 38.07 -5.47
CA ALA A 39 -6.67 38.12 -4.01
C ALA A 39 -7.83 37.21 -3.55
N PHE A 40 -7.60 36.42 -2.49
CA PHE A 40 -8.63 35.66 -1.79
C PHE A 40 -8.91 36.29 -0.41
N PRO A 41 -9.94 37.15 -0.27
CA PRO A 41 -10.21 37.80 1.00
C PRO A 41 -10.60 36.78 2.08
N ARG A 42 -10.01 36.90 3.28
CA ARG A 42 -10.30 36.11 4.50
C ARG A 42 -9.73 34.68 4.57
N LEU A 43 -8.60 34.39 3.91
CA LEU A 43 -8.07 33.01 3.83
C LEU A 43 -6.74 32.70 4.57
N GLY A 44 -6.17 33.62 5.36
CA GLY A 44 -5.01 33.32 6.22
C GLY A 44 -3.67 33.09 5.50
N PHE A 45 -2.69 32.47 6.18
CA PHE A 45 -1.33 32.21 5.67
C PHE A 45 -1.08 30.71 5.41
N LEU A 46 -0.35 30.38 4.33
CA LEU A 46 0.00 29.02 3.91
C LEU A 46 1.49 28.92 3.56
N ASP A 47 2.17 27.91 4.11
CA ASP A 47 3.61 27.65 3.99
C ASP A 47 3.93 26.53 2.97
N LYS A 48 5.17 26.48 2.46
CA LYS A 48 5.59 25.70 1.28
C LYS A 48 6.64 24.63 1.60
N SER A 49 6.54 23.45 0.97
CA SER A 49 7.65 22.49 0.90
C SER A 49 7.56 21.58 -0.33
N SER A 50 8.60 21.59 -1.19
CA SER A 50 9.27 20.42 -1.81
C SER A 50 9.92 20.80 -3.16
N ASP A 51 11.17 20.36 -3.35
CA ASP A 51 12.02 20.58 -4.53
C ASP A 51 12.41 19.23 -5.17
N THR A 52 11.58 18.69 -6.06
CA THR A 52 11.98 17.60 -6.97
C THR A 52 11.40 17.85 -8.36
N GLN A 53 12.25 17.75 -9.38
CA GLN A 53 11.96 18.29 -10.71
C GLN A 53 11.24 17.28 -11.64
N ASP A 54 11.46 15.96 -11.52
CA ASP A 54 10.85 14.96 -12.42
C ASP A 54 10.56 13.58 -11.77
N ILE A 55 9.28 13.18 -11.77
CA ILE A 55 8.74 11.96 -11.14
C ILE A 55 9.08 10.66 -11.90
N PRO A 56 8.97 10.57 -13.25
CA PRO A 56 9.16 9.32 -13.96
C PRO A 56 10.59 8.77 -13.91
N GLU A 57 11.59 9.65 -14.01
CA GLU A 57 13.00 9.27 -13.98
C GLU A 57 13.41 8.68 -12.63
N THR A 58 12.86 9.24 -11.55
CA THR A 58 13.06 8.76 -10.18
C THR A 58 12.53 7.34 -9.99
N PHE A 59 11.34 7.03 -10.53
CA PHE A 59 10.76 5.69 -10.45
C PHE A 59 11.57 4.65 -11.23
N ILE A 60 11.95 4.97 -12.47
CA ILE A 60 12.74 4.07 -13.33
C ILE A 60 14.07 3.70 -12.65
N GLY A 61 14.75 4.68 -12.05
CA GLY A 61 16.02 4.46 -11.33
C GLY A 61 15.87 3.55 -10.09
N ARG A 62 14.72 3.59 -9.42
CA ARG A 62 14.48 2.83 -8.18
C ARG A 62 13.90 1.44 -8.43
N PHE A 63 13.23 1.22 -9.57
CA PHE A 63 12.51 -0.02 -9.89
C PHE A 63 13.36 -1.29 -9.74
N ARG A 64 14.57 -1.33 -10.31
CA ARG A 64 15.44 -2.51 -10.27
C ARG A 64 15.80 -2.89 -8.83
N ARG A 65 16.15 -1.90 -8.02
CA ARG A 65 16.50 -2.11 -6.61
C ARG A 65 15.30 -2.66 -5.82
N THR A 66 14.12 -2.09 -6.02
CA THR A 66 12.88 -2.54 -5.34
C THR A 66 12.54 -3.97 -5.73
N MET A 67 12.63 -4.31 -7.02
CA MET A 67 12.41 -5.67 -7.54
C MET A 67 13.40 -6.66 -6.91
N ASP A 68 14.71 -6.42 -7.08
CA ASP A 68 15.75 -7.33 -6.60
C ASP A 68 15.65 -7.54 -5.08
N SER A 69 15.40 -6.47 -4.32
CA SER A 69 15.27 -6.57 -2.87
C SER A 69 14.01 -7.35 -2.46
N SER A 70 12.90 -7.22 -3.20
CA SER A 70 11.65 -7.92 -2.89
C SER A 70 11.72 -9.43 -3.16
N GLN A 71 12.55 -9.86 -4.12
CA GLN A 71 12.64 -11.25 -4.57
C GLN A 71 13.82 -12.02 -3.97
N ASN A 72 14.80 -11.32 -3.38
CA ASN A 72 15.99 -11.97 -2.79
C ASN A 72 16.02 -11.92 -1.26
N ALA A 73 15.11 -11.21 -0.60
CA ALA A 73 15.05 -11.11 0.86
C ALA A 73 14.04 -12.13 1.44
N TYR A 74 14.44 -13.40 1.57
CA TYR A 74 13.60 -14.44 2.17
C TYR A 74 13.89 -14.59 3.68
N ASN A 75 12.86 -14.42 4.51
CA ASN A 75 12.95 -14.43 5.99
C ASN A 75 13.95 -13.39 6.58
N GLU A 76 14.24 -12.33 5.83
CA GLU A 76 15.04 -11.19 6.30
C GLU A 76 14.15 -10.07 6.85
N ASP A 77 14.70 -9.25 7.75
CA ASP A 77 14.02 -8.03 8.20
C ASP A 77 14.09 -6.96 7.09
N THR A 78 12.94 -6.67 6.50
CA THR A 78 12.80 -5.70 5.40
C THR A 78 12.32 -4.32 5.89
N SER A 79 12.11 -4.13 7.19
CA SER A 79 11.46 -2.94 7.77
C SER A 79 12.18 -1.64 7.39
N ALA A 80 13.50 -1.58 7.60
CA ALA A 80 14.30 -0.40 7.30
C ALA A 80 14.36 -0.06 5.80
N LEU A 81 14.25 -1.07 4.93
CA LEU A 81 14.18 -0.86 3.48
C LEU A 81 12.80 -0.32 3.10
N VAL A 82 11.74 -0.97 3.56
CA VAL A 82 10.35 -0.65 3.24
C VAL A 82 9.95 0.74 3.75
N GLU A 83 10.50 1.20 4.87
CA GLU A 83 10.24 2.55 5.39
C GLU A 83 10.61 3.66 4.40
N ARG A 84 11.60 3.43 3.54
CA ARG A 84 12.11 4.41 2.57
C ARG A 84 11.36 4.41 1.22
N LEU A 85 10.44 3.46 1.04
CA LEU A 85 9.67 3.30 -0.19
C LEU A 85 8.39 4.16 -0.13
N ASP A 86 7.98 4.70 -1.27
CA ASP A 86 6.68 5.36 -1.42
C ASP A 86 5.53 4.33 -1.44
N CYS A 87 4.27 4.79 -1.52
CA CYS A 87 3.10 3.90 -1.49
C CYS A 87 3.10 2.89 -2.65
N LEU A 88 3.42 3.31 -3.87
CA LEU A 88 3.46 2.47 -5.07
C LEU A 88 4.59 1.45 -4.98
N GLU A 89 5.78 1.86 -4.59
CA GLU A 89 6.93 0.98 -4.40
C GLU A 89 6.71 -0.03 -3.28
N LYS A 90 6.04 0.38 -2.19
CA LYS A 90 5.61 -0.54 -1.12
C LYS A 90 4.65 -1.59 -1.66
N ALA A 91 3.70 -1.21 -2.52
CA ALA A 91 2.76 -2.16 -3.14
C ALA A 91 3.50 -3.16 -4.04
N LEU A 92 4.39 -2.69 -4.91
CA LEU A 92 5.23 -3.53 -5.77
C LEU A 92 6.13 -4.47 -4.96
N PHE A 93 6.78 -3.96 -3.90
CA PHE A 93 7.62 -4.75 -3.01
C PHE A 93 6.82 -5.86 -2.31
N ARG A 94 5.62 -5.57 -1.81
CA ARG A 94 4.71 -6.55 -1.20
C ARG A 94 4.29 -7.63 -2.20
N SER A 95 4.05 -7.24 -3.46
CA SER A 95 3.73 -8.19 -4.53
C SER A 95 4.89 -9.15 -4.80
N GLY A 96 6.12 -8.63 -4.93
CA GLY A 96 7.33 -9.44 -5.08
C GLY A 96 7.55 -10.40 -3.91
N GLN A 97 7.40 -9.91 -2.68
CA GLN A 97 7.48 -10.72 -1.47
C GLN A 97 6.38 -11.79 -1.39
N SER A 98 5.15 -11.48 -1.80
CA SER A 98 4.06 -12.46 -1.86
C SER A 98 4.40 -13.59 -2.83
N GLY A 99 4.96 -13.26 -4.00
CA GLY A 99 5.42 -14.25 -4.99
C GLY A 99 6.54 -15.14 -4.45
N LEU A 100 7.58 -14.56 -3.85
CA LEU A 100 8.70 -15.29 -3.24
C LEU A 100 8.22 -16.25 -2.15
N ASN A 101 7.42 -15.76 -1.20
CA ASN A 101 6.90 -16.56 -0.09
C ASN A 101 5.95 -17.67 -0.58
N GLY A 102 5.12 -17.38 -1.59
CA GLY A 102 4.25 -18.37 -2.22
C GLY A 102 5.04 -19.50 -2.88
N PHE A 103 6.07 -19.15 -3.67
CA PHE A 103 6.94 -20.14 -4.30
C PHE A 103 7.69 -20.99 -3.27
N GLN A 104 8.26 -20.36 -2.24
CA GLN A 104 8.96 -21.06 -1.17
C GLN A 104 8.04 -22.02 -0.38
N GLY A 105 6.79 -21.61 -0.12
CA GLY A 105 5.80 -22.47 0.53
C GLY A 105 5.39 -23.66 -0.35
N TRP A 106 5.30 -23.46 -1.66
CA TRP A 106 5.05 -24.53 -2.62
C TRP A 106 6.22 -25.51 -2.70
N GLU A 107 7.45 -25.02 -2.82
CA GLU A 107 8.67 -25.83 -2.89
C GLU A 107 8.81 -26.75 -1.66
N LYS A 108 8.40 -26.26 -0.48
CA LYS A 108 8.41 -27.01 0.79
C LYS A 108 7.19 -27.93 0.97
N GLY A 109 6.29 -28.02 -0.01
CA GLY A 109 5.06 -28.81 0.06
C GLY A 109 3.99 -28.27 1.00
N GLN A 110 4.18 -27.08 1.60
CA GLN A 110 3.24 -26.47 2.54
C GLN A 110 1.93 -26.05 1.85
N ALA A 111 1.97 -25.77 0.54
CA ALA A 111 0.79 -25.44 -0.26
C ALA A 111 -0.24 -26.58 -0.37
N SER A 112 0.13 -27.81 -0.01
CA SER A 112 -0.79 -28.96 0.01
C SER A 112 -1.71 -28.98 1.25
N GLN A 113 -1.38 -28.21 2.28
CA GLN A 113 -2.13 -28.17 3.53
C GLN A 113 -3.31 -27.20 3.41
N LEU A 114 -4.53 -27.73 3.55
CA LEU A 114 -5.74 -26.90 3.65
C LEU A 114 -5.76 -26.18 5.00
N THR A 115 -5.75 -24.85 4.95
CA THR A 115 -5.84 -23.99 6.13
C THR A 115 -7.17 -23.25 6.15
N ALA A 116 -7.70 -23.01 7.35
CA ALA A 116 -8.92 -22.23 7.50
C ALA A 116 -8.67 -20.79 7.03
N SER A 117 -9.63 -20.22 6.31
CA SER A 117 -9.56 -18.81 5.89
C SER A 117 -9.43 -17.88 7.11
N SER A 118 -8.64 -16.82 6.95
CA SER A 118 -8.45 -15.78 7.97
C SER A 118 -9.77 -15.16 8.44
N LEU A 119 -10.78 -15.08 7.58
CA LEU A 119 -12.14 -14.65 7.95
C LEU A 119 -12.75 -15.55 9.02
N VAL A 120 -12.62 -16.86 8.88
CA VAL A 120 -13.19 -17.83 9.83
C VAL A 120 -12.42 -17.80 11.15
N LEU A 121 -11.09 -17.68 11.10
CA LEU A 121 -10.25 -17.57 12.29
C LEU A 121 -10.57 -16.30 13.11
N ASN A 122 -10.88 -15.18 12.43
CA ASN A 122 -11.14 -13.90 13.07
C ASN A 122 -12.62 -13.67 13.41
N TYR A 123 -13.53 -14.55 12.98
CA TYR A 123 -14.96 -14.42 13.25
C TYR A 123 -15.31 -14.77 14.70
N ARG A 124 -15.49 -13.76 15.55
CA ARG A 124 -15.94 -13.93 16.93
C ARG A 124 -17.47 -13.91 16.98
N LYS A 125 -18.12 -15.08 17.13
CA LYS A 125 -19.59 -15.13 17.36
C LYS A 125 -19.93 -14.37 18.65
N ARG A 126 -20.87 -13.43 18.58
CA ARG A 126 -21.44 -12.78 19.78
C ARG A 126 -22.28 -13.82 20.53
N LYS A 127 -22.05 -13.99 21.84
CA LYS A 127 -22.96 -14.76 22.69
C LYS A 127 -24.27 -13.98 22.82
N MET A 128 -25.39 -14.61 22.50
CA MET A 128 -26.71 -14.10 22.87
C MET A 128 -26.79 -14.13 24.40
N THR A 129 -26.94 -12.98 25.06
CA THR A 129 -27.29 -12.95 26.48
C THR A 129 -28.76 -13.30 26.61
N ASP A 130 -29.08 -14.27 27.47
CA ASP A 130 -30.46 -14.66 27.77
C ASP A 130 -31.26 -13.42 28.17
N VAL A 131 -32.32 -13.15 27.41
CA VAL A 131 -33.30 -12.12 27.74
C VAL A 131 -34.09 -12.66 28.93
N GLN A 132 -33.84 -12.10 30.12
CA GLN A 132 -34.61 -12.43 31.32
C GLN A 132 -36.05 -11.96 31.11
N HIS A 133 -36.99 -12.91 31.17
CA HIS A 133 -38.44 -12.70 31.19
C HIS A 133 -38.92 -12.25 32.56
#